data_AF-A0A2S8AFU6-F1
#
_entry.id   AF-A0A2S8AFU6-F1
#
_cell.length_a   1.000
_cell.length_b   1.000
_cell.length_c   1.000
_cell.angle_alpha   90.00
_cell.angle_beta   90.00
_cell.angle_gamma   90.00
#
_symmetry.space_group_name_H-M   'P 1'
#
loop_
_entity.id
_entity.type
_entity.pdbx_description
1 polymer ?
#
loop_
_entity_poly.entity_id
_entity_poly.type
_entity_poly.pdbx_seq_one_letter_code
_entity_poly.pdbx_strand_id
1 'polypeptide(L)'
;MTEIINAQISVYNAPDTKISETSYFFDASLTEGLNNPNLGRLFGFPGIDLTRFKFDVDNVRGKVYPSFYDGALVFNKTPGTTVDGIPTVVGRGFYFFDNPKGKNITNGQWIRLGGTDYSSNAPNGIITSNTIDGKPIYSYKSTFTQKAGETKTEFDLTVPTGITGLFKITIYNTDPSVNYYTNSVYSLTMDANSSNTVKLVTGVPHISIVYPEGTYNYILEYLK
;
A
#
# COMPACT_ATOMS: atom_id res chain seq x y z
N MET A 1 -20.15 2.58 39.12
CA MET A 1 -19.20 2.40 38.00
C MET A 1 -19.95 1.67 36.90
N THR A 2 -20.20 2.32 35.77
CA THR A 2 -20.78 1.66 34.60
C THR A 2 -19.63 0.91 33.94
N GLU A 3 -19.64 -0.43 33.99
CA GLU A 3 -18.72 -1.21 33.17
C GLU A 3 -19.01 -0.89 31.70
N ILE A 4 -18.00 -0.40 30.99
CA ILE A 4 -18.06 -0.35 29.53
C ILE A 4 -17.87 -1.78 29.07
N ILE A 5 -18.98 -2.46 28.76
CA ILE A 5 -18.94 -3.75 28.09
C ILE A 5 -18.63 -3.46 26.62
N ASN A 6 -17.37 -3.64 26.22
CA ASN A 6 -17.02 -3.62 24.80
C ASN A 6 -17.64 -4.86 24.16
N ALA A 7 -18.65 -4.67 23.31
CA ALA A 7 -19.26 -5.77 22.57
C ALA A 7 -18.20 -6.50 21.73
N GLN A 8 -18.18 -7.84 21.78
CA GLN A 8 -17.29 -8.66 20.96
C GLN A 8 -17.65 -8.56 19.48
N ILE A 9 -18.95 -8.49 19.17
CA ILE A 9 -19.52 -8.23 17.85
C ILE A 9 -20.80 -7.40 18.05
N SER A 10 -20.88 -6.26 17.37
CA SER A 10 -22.11 -5.46 17.27
C SER A 10 -22.65 -5.54 15.85
N VAL A 11 -23.94 -5.85 15.71
CA VAL A 11 -24.60 -6.03 14.41
C VAL A 11 -25.75 -5.03 14.23
N TYR A 12 -26.03 -4.68 12.98
CA TYR A 12 -27.08 -3.71 12.64
C TYR A 12 -28.50 -4.25 12.92
N ASN A 13 -28.74 -5.54 12.67
CA ASN A 13 -29.98 -6.25 12.94
C ASN A 13 -29.69 -7.59 13.63
N ALA A 14 -30.73 -8.22 14.19
CA ALA A 14 -30.60 -9.57 14.75
C ALA A 14 -30.01 -10.54 13.69
N PRO A 15 -28.92 -11.25 14.00
CA PRO A 15 -28.28 -12.13 13.05
C PRO A 15 -29.14 -13.37 12.82
N ASP A 16 -29.29 -13.78 11.56
CA ASP A 16 -29.82 -15.11 11.24
C ASP A 16 -28.75 -16.15 11.53
N THR A 17 -29.16 -17.25 12.17
CA THR A 17 -28.28 -18.36 12.57
C THR A 17 -28.42 -19.58 11.67
N LYS A 18 -29.24 -19.50 10.61
CA LYS A 18 -29.66 -20.65 9.79
C LYS A 18 -29.21 -20.59 8.33
N ILE A 19 -28.00 -20.11 8.06
CA ILE A 19 -27.40 -20.14 6.71
C ILE A 19 -26.75 -21.50 6.35
N SER A 20 -27.18 -22.59 7.02
CA SER A 20 -26.55 -23.92 7.04
C SER A 20 -26.54 -24.66 5.70
N GLU A 21 -27.24 -24.16 4.69
CA GLU A 21 -27.28 -24.73 3.33
C GLU A 21 -26.50 -23.88 2.32
N THR A 22 -25.65 -22.97 2.81
CA THR A 22 -24.83 -22.09 1.98
C THR A 22 -23.34 -22.19 2.34
N SER A 23 -22.46 -21.72 1.46
CA SER A 23 -21.02 -21.61 1.73
C SER A 23 -20.64 -20.39 2.58
N TYR A 24 -21.61 -19.54 2.97
CA TYR A 24 -21.34 -18.33 3.72
C TYR A 24 -21.21 -18.62 5.22
N PHE A 25 -20.16 -18.08 5.84
CA PHE A 25 -20.03 -18.03 7.30
C PHE A 25 -20.67 -16.76 7.89
N PHE A 26 -20.62 -15.65 7.15
CA PHE A 26 -21.22 -14.37 7.51
C PHE A 26 -21.77 -13.74 6.23
N ASP A 27 -23.07 -13.45 6.20
CA ASP A 27 -23.74 -12.83 5.06
C ASP A 27 -24.48 -11.57 5.49
N ALA A 28 -24.16 -10.45 4.83
CA ALA A 28 -24.81 -9.15 5.01
C ALA A 28 -25.51 -8.68 3.73
N SER A 29 -25.64 -9.53 2.72
CA SER A 29 -26.21 -9.19 1.40
C SER A 29 -27.63 -8.63 1.47
N LEU A 30 -28.47 -9.15 2.38
CA LEU A 30 -29.84 -8.67 2.60
C LEU A 30 -29.91 -7.18 3.02
N THR A 31 -28.80 -6.59 3.46
CA THR A 31 -28.78 -5.15 3.72
C THR A 31 -28.98 -4.34 2.44
N GLU A 32 -28.65 -4.86 1.25
CA GLU A 32 -28.86 -4.20 -0.05
C GLU A 32 -30.29 -3.69 -0.22
N GLY A 33 -31.29 -4.45 0.24
CA GLY A 33 -32.72 -4.12 0.13
C GLY A 33 -33.26 -3.12 1.17
N LEU A 34 -32.42 -2.54 2.04
CA LEU A 34 -32.86 -1.53 3.01
C LEU A 34 -33.27 -0.21 2.31
N ASN A 35 -34.41 0.35 2.73
CA ASN A 35 -34.93 1.63 2.24
C ASN A 35 -33.95 2.80 2.43
N ASN A 36 -33.12 2.76 3.48
CA ASN A 36 -32.05 3.72 3.69
C ASN A 36 -30.72 3.12 3.22
N PRO A 37 -30.12 3.62 2.12
CA PRO A 37 -28.91 3.03 1.54
C PRO A 37 -27.65 3.21 2.40
N ASN A 38 -27.70 4.05 3.45
CA ASN A 38 -26.52 4.38 4.26
C ASN A 38 -26.33 3.46 5.49
N LEU A 39 -27.25 2.53 5.76
CA LEU A 39 -27.24 1.73 6.99
C LEU A 39 -26.77 0.29 6.74
N GLY A 40 -26.01 -0.29 7.68
CA GLY A 40 -25.61 -1.70 7.63
C GLY A 40 -24.63 -2.09 6.50
N ARG A 41 -23.93 -1.12 5.88
CA ARG A 41 -23.05 -1.35 4.72
C ARG A 41 -21.57 -1.58 5.05
N LEU A 42 -21.16 -1.31 6.29
CA LEU A 42 -19.75 -1.24 6.68
C LEU A 42 -19.41 -2.33 7.71
N PHE A 43 -18.20 -2.88 7.62
CA PHE A 43 -17.60 -3.67 8.68
C PHE A 43 -16.58 -2.81 9.43
N GLY A 44 -16.83 -2.56 10.71
CA GLY A 44 -15.89 -1.86 11.58
C GLY A 44 -14.80 -2.80 12.06
N PHE A 45 -13.54 -2.56 11.67
CA PHE A 45 -12.39 -3.30 12.17
C PHE A 45 -11.61 -2.48 13.21
N PRO A 46 -11.25 -3.05 14.38
CA PRO A 46 -10.37 -2.39 15.31
C PRO A 46 -8.98 -2.22 14.68
N GLY A 47 -8.44 -1.01 14.76
CA GLY A 47 -7.10 -0.74 14.25
C GLY A 47 -6.01 -1.12 15.26
N ILE A 48 -5.01 -1.87 14.80
CA ILE A 48 -3.87 -2.33 15.60
C ILE A 48 -2.57 -1.65 15.18
N ASP A 49 -1.50 -1.87 15.94
CA ASP A 49 -0.14 -1.47 15.58
C ASP A 49 0.74 -2.72 15.45
N LEU A 50 1.01 -3.13 14.21
CA LEU A 50 1.81 -4.34 13.92
C LEU A 50 3.28 -4.21 14.32
N THR A 51 3.78 -2.99 14.58
CA THR A 51 5.15 -2.77 15.07
C THR A 51 5.28 -3.08 16.57
N ARG A 52 4.16 -3.35 17.25
CA ARG A 52 4.10 -3.65 18.69
C ARG A 52 3.26 -4.87 19.01
N PHE A 53 2.40 -5.29 18.10
CA PHE A 53 1.55 -6.46 18.24
C PHE A 53 2.37 -7.74 18.30
N LYS A 54 2.06 -8.60 19.27
CA LYS A 54 2.62 -9.94 19.39
C LYS A 54 1.52 -10.98 19.45
N PHE A 55 1.75 -12.12 18.81
CA PHE A 55 0.87 -13.27 18.94
C PHE A 55 1.03 -13.91 20.31
N ASP A 56 -0.07 -14.30 20.91
CA ASP A 56 -0.08 -15.09 22.15
C ASP A 56 -0.02 -16.58 21.79
N VAL A 57 1.19 -17.05 21.46
CA VAL A 57 1.43 -18.43 21.02
C VAL A 57 1.25 -19.48 22.12
N ASP A 58 1.36 -19.08 23.40
CA ASP A 58 1.30 -19.99 24.54
C ASP A 58 -0.15 -20.30 24.96
N ASN A 59 -1.09 -19.40 24.69
CA ASN A 59 -2.50 -19.57 25.05
C ASN A 59 -3.41 -19.98 23.88
N VAL A 60 -2.85 -20.44 22.75
CA VAL A 60 -3.64 -21.00 21.64
C VAL A 60 -4.19 -22.38 22.01
N ARG A 61 -5.23 -22.44 22.86
CA ARG A 61 -5.84 -23.69 23.32
C ARG A 61 -7.13 -24.04 22.56
N GLY A 62 -7.19 -25.27 22.04
CA GLY A 62 -8.40 -26.07 21.82
C GLY A 62 -9.43 -25.65 20.75
N LYS A 63 -9.43 -24.42 20.22
CA LYS A 63 -10.46 -23.97 19.25
C LYS A 63 -9.94 -23.34 17.93
N VAL A 64 -8.67 -22.96 17.84
CA VAL A 64 -8.06 -22.29 16.67
C VAL A 64 -7.14 -23.24 15.86
N TYR A 65 -7.28 -24.54 16.10
CA TYR A 65 -6.21 -25.52 15.88
C TYR A 65 -5.86 -25.91 14.42
N PRO A 66 -6.75 -25.82 13.41
CA PRO A 66 -6.34 -26.23 12.06
C PRO A 66 -5.37 -25.25 11.40
N SER A 67 -5.56 -23.94 11.59
CA SER A 67 -4.81 -22.89 10.89
C SER A 67 -3.89 -22.07 11.79
N PHE A 68 -3.99 -22.20 13.12
CA PHE A 68 -3.24 -21.40 14.10
C PHE A 68 -3.53 -19.90 13.96
N TYR A 69 -2.71 -19.16 13.23
CA TYR A 69 -2.96 -17.76 12.86
C TYR A 69 -2.99 -17.54 11.35
N ASP A 70 -2.93 -18.61 10.55
CA ASP A 70 -3.03 -18.54 9.10
C ASP A 70 -4.38 -17.98 8.67
N GLY A 71 -4.33 -16.94 7.83
CA GLY A 71 -5.48 -16.17 7.38
C GLY A 71 -5.98 -15.11 8.38
N ALA A 72 -5.31 -14.88 9.52
CA ALA A 72 -5.74 -13.88 10.49
C ALA A 72 -5.71 -12.46 9.90
N LEU A 73 -6.85 -11.76 9.91
CA LEU A 73 -7.04 -10.44 9.29
C LEU A 73 -7.01 -9.32 10.32
N VAL A 74 -6.28 -8.24 10.00
CA VAL A 74 -6.15 -7.03 10.84
C VAL A 74 -6.13 -5.76 10.02
N PHE A 75 -6.48 -4.63 10.63
CA PHE A 75 -6.22 -3.29 10.08
C PHE A 75 -5.06 -2.63 10.82
N ASN A 76 -3.91 -2.45 10.17
CA ASN A 76 -2.74 -1.80 10.75
C ASN A 76 -2.84 -0.27 10.64
N LYS A 77 -2.49 0.45 11.71
CA LYS A 77 -2.53 1.90 11.78
C LYS A 77 -1.18 2.57 11.56
N THR A 78 -0.08 1.92 11.96
CA THR A 78 1.24 2.52 12.06
C THR A 78 2.21 1.88 11.06
N PRO A 79 2.93 2.66 10.23
CA PRO A 79 3.98 2.10 9.40
C PRO A 79 5.20 1.69 10.22
N GLY A 80 5.95 0.68 9.76
CA GLY A 80 7.18 0.23 10.40
C GLY A 80 7.47 -1.24 10.10
N THR A 81 8.31 -1.87 10.92
CA THR A 81 8.62 -3.30 10.79
C THR A 81 7.87 -4.09 11.86
N THR A 82 7.26 -5.21 11.49
CA THR A 82 6.56 -6.09 12.44
C THR A 82 7.54 -6.75 13.41
N VAL A 83 7.06 -7.06 14.62
CA VAL A 83 7.90 -7.66 15.69
C VAL A 83 7.79 -9.19 15.77
N ASP A 84 6.73 -9.76 15.19
CA ASP A 84 6.45 -11.19 15.20
C ASP A 84 6.28 -11.74 13.77
N GLY A 85 6.58 -13.04 13.63
CA GLY A 85 6.73 -13.71 12.35
C GLY A 85 8.01 -13.30 11.63
N ILE A 86 8.02 -13.43 10.30
CA ILE A 86 9.08 -12.86 9.47
C ILE A 86 8.96 -11.32 9.54
N PRO A 87 10.02 -10.59 9.96
CA PRO A 87 10.00 -9.14 10.01
C PRO A 87 9.58 -8.55 8.67
N THR A 88 8.44 -7.87 8.66
CA THR A 88 7.85 -7.33 7.44
C THR A 88 7.64 -5.84 7.56
N VAL A 89 8.07 -5.10 6.55
CA VAL A 89 7.82 -3.67 6.46
C VAL A 89 6.35 -3.46 6.06
N VAL A 90 5.59 -2.80 6.93
CA VAL A 90 4.15 -2.57 6.79
C VAL A 90 3.84 -1.08 6.79
N GLY A 91 2.80 -0.70 6.04
CA GLY A 91 2.12 0.61 6.12
C GLY A 91 0.71 0.49 6.70
N ARG A 92 -0.05 1.58 6.69
CA ARG A 92 -1.47 1.57 7.09
C ARG A 92 -2.32 0.77 6.08
N GLY A 93 -3.24 -0.06 6.56
CA GLY A 93 -4.16 -0.84 5.72
C GLY A 93 -4.52 -2.21 6.27
N PHE A 94 -5.26 -3.00 5.49
CA PHE A 94 -5.59 -4.37 5.86
C PHE A 94 -4.43 -5.32 5.56
N TYR A 95 -4.20 -6.28 6.46
CA TYR A 95 -3.22 -7.34 6.31
C TYR A 95 -3.83 -8.66 6.76
N PHE A 96 -3.47 -9.74 6.08
CA PHE A 96 -3.65 -11.09 6.58
C PHE A 96 -2.30 -11.69 6.98
N PHE A 97 -2.30 -12.59 7.95
CA PHE A 97 -1.10 -13.36 8.28
C PHE A 97 -1.07 -14.64 7.45
N ASP A 98 -0.13 -14.73 6.52
CA ASP A 98 0.12 -15.93 5.72
C ASP A 98 1.01 -16.88 6.51
N ASN A 99 0.48 -18.04 6.90
CA ASN A 99 1.19 -19.03 7.68
C ASN A 99 0.81 -20.46 7.25
N PRO A 100 1.11 -20.85 6.01
CA PRO A 100 0.57 -22.07 5.38
C PRO A 100 1.04 -23.36 6.07
N LYS A 101 2.06 -23.27 6.93
CA LYS A 101 2.59 -24.40 7.71
C LYS A 101 1.89 -24.57 9.06
N GLY A 102 1.07 -23.61 9.51
CA GLY A 102 0.08 -23.72 10.60
C GLY A 102 0.56 -24.20 11.97
N LYS A 103 1.87 -24.38 12.19
CA LYS A 103 2.43 -25.04 13.39
C LYS A 103 3.11 -24.08 14.36
N ASN A 104 3.51 -22.92 13.88
CA ASN A 104 4.08 -21.80 14.65
C ASN A 104 4.00 -20.53 13.81
N ILE A 105 4.35 -19.38 14.39
CA ILE A 105 4.38 -18.10 13.65
C ILE A 105 5.72 -17.82 12.97
N THR A 106 6.80 -18.55 13.30
CA THR A 106 8.18 -18.17 12.93
C THR A 106 8.40 -18.02 11.43
N ASN A 107 7.67 -18.80 10.64
CA ASN A 107 7.73 -18.75 9.17
C ASN A 107 6.55 -18.00 8.55
N GLY A 108 5.64 -17.46 9.35
CA GLY A 108 4.49 -16.72 8.87
C GLY A 108 4.84 -15.27 8.59
N GLN A 109 4.12 -14.65 7.66
CA GLN A 109 4.39 -13.29 7.19
C GLN A 109 3.10 -12.48 7.14
N TRP A 110 3.17 -11.19 7.50
CA TRP A 110 2.07 -10.27 7.26
C TRP A 110 2.02 -9.85 5.80
N ILE A 111 0.93 -10.17 5.12
CA ILE A 111 0.70 -9.82 3.72
C ILE A 111 -0.42 -8.81 3.64
N ARG A 112 -0.20 -7.72 2.89
CA ARG A 112 -1.20 -6.66 2.74
C ARG A 112 -2.39 -7.14 1.91
N LEU A 113 -3.61 -7.06 2.44
CA LEU A 113 -4.84 -7.29 1.67
C LEU A 113 -5.23 -6.00 0.97
N GLY A 114 -5.25 -6.04 -0.35
CA GLY A 114 -5.51 -4.85 -1.14
C GLY A 114 -4.36 -3.85 -0.99
N GLY A 115 -3.52 -3.79 -2.01
CA GLY A 115 -2.91 -2.54 -2.38
C GLY A 115 -3.62 -2.07 -3.62
N THR A 116 -4.24 -0.92 -3.53
CA THR A 116 -4.34 -0.06 -4.68
C THR A 116 -2.92 0.15 -5.19
N ASP A 117 -2.76 0.08 -6.51
CA ASP A 117 -1.66 0.69 -7.24
C ASP A 117 -1.64 2.19 -6.86
N TYR A 118 -1.22 2.55 -5.65
CA TYR A 118 -1.01 3.92 -5.22
C TYR A 118 0.31 4.40 -5.84
N SER A 119 0.28 4.43 -7.16
CA SER A 119 1.03 5.39 -7.96
C SER A 119 0.57 6.83 -7.67
N SER A 120 -0.55 7.06 -6.97
CA SER A 120 -1.15 8.39 -6.85
C SER A 120 -1.02 9.07 -5.47
N ASN A 121 -0.25 10.17 -5.47
CA ASN A 121 -0.45 11.39 -4.67
C ASN A 121 0.19 11.55 -3.29
N ALA A 122 1.06 10.64 -2.83
CA ALA A 122 1.73 10.85 -1.54
C ALA A 122 3.04 11.66 -1.67
N PRO A 123 3.17 12.82 -1.00
CA PRO A 123 4.38 13.64 -1.05
C PRO A 123 5.56 13.08 -0.24
N ASN A 124 5.41 11.94 0.47
CA ASN A 124 6.38 11.48 1.48
C ASN A 124 6.81 9.99 1.38
N GLY A 125 6.73 9.36 0.20
CA GLY A 125 7.24 7.99 0.03
C GLY A 125 6.42 6.94 0.78
N ILE A 126 5.44 6.32 0.14
CA ILE A 126 4.59 5.30 0.77
C ILE A 126 4.89 3.92 0.19
N ILE A 127 4.90 2.88 1.03
CA ILE A 127 5.02 1.48 0.62
C ILE A 127 3.84 1.10 -0.29
N THR A 128 4.13 0.59 -1.49
CA THR A 128 3.17 0.05 -2.44
C THR A 128 2.87 -1.43 -2.13
N SER A 129 1.94 -2.05 -2.86
CA SER A 129 1.74 -3.50 -2.83
C SER A 129 2.85 -4.30 -3.52
N ASN A 130 3.70 -3.64 -4.30
CA ASN A 130 4.74 -4.33 -5.07
C ASN A 130 5.96 -4.60 -4.19
N THR A 131 6.57 -5.76 -4.43
CA THR A 131 7.89 -6.10 -3.88
C THR A 131 8.80 -6.58 -5.00
N ILE A 132 10.10 -6.36 -4.86
CA ILE A 132 11.13 -6.96 -5.71
C ILE A 132 12.10 -7.67 -4.78
N ASP A 133 12.28 -8.97 -4.98
CA ASP A 133 13.18 -9.78 -4.14
C ASP A 133 12.84 -9.65 -2.64
N GLY A 134 11.53 -9.64 -2.32
CA GLY A 134 11.02 -9.47 -0.96
C GLY A 134 11.18 -8.06 -0.36
N LYS A 135 11.77 -7.11 -1.09
CA LYS A 135 11.93 -5.73 -0.64
C LYS A 135 10.72 -4.88 -1.07
N PRO A 136 10.18 -4.04 -0.17
CA PRO A 136 9.06 -3.17 -0.49
C PRO A 136 9.44 -2.13 -1.54
N ILE A 137 8.53 -1.86 -2.47
CA ILE A 137 8.60 -0.70 -3.35
C ILE A 137 7.90 0.48 -2.69
N TYR A 138 8.53 1.64 -2.74
CA TYR A 138 8.01 2.91 -2.25
C TYR A 138 7.58 3.78 -3.42
N SER A 139 6.54 4.59 -3.25
CA SER A 139 6.00 5.51 -4.26
C SER A 139 6.06 6.95 -3.78
N TYR A 140 6.55 7.85 -4.64
CA TYR A 140 6.65 9.29 -4.41
C TYR A 140 6.12 10.07 -5.60
N LYS A 141 5.29 11.08 -5.36
CA LYS A 141 4.78 11.97 -6.40
C LYS A 141 5.28 13.39 -6.21
N SER A 142 5.71 14.03 -7.29
CA SER A 142 6.01 15.46 -7.34
C SER A 142 5.91 15.98 -8.78
N THR A 143 6.43 17.17 -9.04
CA THR A 143 6.35 17.86 -10.33
C THR A 143 7.69 18.47 -10.76
N PHE A 144 7.84 18.67 -12.07
CA PHE A 144 8.90 19.50 -12.66
C PHE A 144 8.30 20.39 -13.74
N THR A 145 9.03 21.43 -14.14
CA THR A 145 8.58 22.40 -15.15
C THR A 145 9.55 22.49 -16.33
N GLN A 146 9.00 22.48 -17.54
CA GLN A 146 9.69 22.90 -18.75
C GLN A 146 9.24 24.33 -19.07
N LYS A 147 10.19 25.26 -19.20
CA LYS A 147 9.88 26.66 -19.49
C LYS A 147 9.76 26.91 -20.99
N ALA A 148 8.99 27.94 -21.36
CA ALA A 148 8.88 28.44 -22.73
C ALA A 148 10.27 28.62 -23.37
N GLY A 149 10.47 28.07 -24.56
CA GLY A 149 11.68 28.25 -25.35
C GLY A 149 12.91 27.44 -24.90
N GLU A 150 12.81 26.64 -23.83
CA GLU A 150 13.89 25.72 -23.45
C GLU A 150 13.85 24.45 -24.31
N THR A 151 15.03 23.93 -24.69
CA THR A 151 15.19 22.66 -25.43
C THR A 151 15.81 21.57 -24.56
N LYS A 152 15.65 21.68 -23.24
CA LYS A 152 16.21 20.73 -22.27
C LYS A 152 15.57 19.35 -22.42
N THR A 153 16.42 18.35 -22.24
CA THR A 153 16.05 16.93 -22.18
C THR A 153 16.39 16.31 -20.82
N GLU A 154 16.95 17.12 -19.92
CA GLU A 154 17.37 16.74 -18.57
C GLU A 154 16.65 17.60 -17.55
N PHE A 155 16.14 16.96 -16.50
CA PHE A 155 15.38 17.60 -15.44
C PHE A 155 15.92 17.21 -14.08
N ASP A 156 16.09 18.21 -13.21
CA ASP A 156 16.36 17.98 -11.81
C ASP A 156 15.05 17.62 -11.12
N LEU A 157 14.96 16.39 -10.62
CA LEU A 157 13.79 15.93 -9.89
C LEU A 157 14.09 15.90 -8.39
N THR A 158 13.19 16.46 -7.61
CA THR A 158 13.15 16.25 -6.16
C THR A 158 12.82 14.81 -5.86
N VAL A 159 13.55 14.17 -4.96
CA VAL A 159 13.25 12.81 -4.53
C VAL A 159 13.37 12.63 -3.02
N PRO A 160 12.69 11.62 -2.44
CA PRO A 160 12.91 11.22 -1.06
C PRO A 160 14.35 10.80 -0.78
N THR A 161 14.79 10.97 0.47
CA THR A 161 16.09 10.47 0.93
C THR A 161 16.16 8.94 0.97
N GLY A 162 17.35 8.41 0.70
CA GLY A 162 17.68 6.99 0.91
C GLY A 162 17.26 6.05 -0.21
N ILE A 163 17.02 6.56 -1.42
CA ILE A 163 16.74 5.72 -2.58
C ILE A 163 17.97 4.88 -2.92
N THR A 164 17.79 3.56 -2.97
CA THR A 164 18.83 2.59 -3.34
C THR A 164 18.65 1.99 -4.72
N GLY A 165 17.46 2.13 -5.32
CA GLY A 165 17.19 1.71 -6.69
C GLY A 165 15.89 2.27 -7.25
N LEU A 166 15.83 2.45 -8.57
CA LEU A 166 14.61 2.84 -9.28
C LEU A 166 13.89 1.59 -9.80
N PHE A 167 12.60 1.47 -9.53
CA PHE A 167 11.75 0.45 -10.15
C PHE A 167 11.07 0.97 -11.40
N LYS A 168 10.44 2.15 -11.31
CA LYS A 168 9.69 2.76 -12.41
C LYS A 168 9.56 4.27 -12.18
N ILE A 169 9.52 5.03 -13.26
CA ILE A 169 8.94 6.38 -13.24
C ILE A 169 7.72 6.42 -14.14
N THR A 170 6.75 7.24 -13.80
CA THR A 170 5.65 7.62 -14.69
C THR A 170 5.61 9.14 -14.76
N ILE A 171 5.70 9.71 -15.95
CA ILE A 171 5.65 11.16 -16.18
C ILE A 171 4.43 11.45 -17.03
N TYR A 172 3.65 12.44 -16.61
CA TYR A 172 2.42 12.80 -17.29
C TYR A 172 2.07 14.27 -17.10
N ASN A 173 1.36 14.83 -18.07
CA ASN A 173 0.73 16.13 -17.95
C ASN A 173 -0.79 15.94 -17.83
N THR A 174 -1.43 16.71 -16.97
CA THR A 174 -2.90 16.70 -16.77
C THR A 174 -3.60 17.78 -17.60
N ASP A 175 -2.84 18.67 -18.24
CA ASP A 175 -3.37 19.65 -19.18
C ASP A 175 -3.85 18.92 -20.44
N PRO A 176 -5.15 19.01 -20.78
CA PRO A 176 -5.73 18.32 -21.94
C PRO A 176 -5.15 18.81 -23.28
N SER A 177 -4.48 19.97 -23.30
CA SER A 177 -3.76 20.48 -24.49
C SER A 177 -2.35 19.88 -24.64
N VAL A 178 -1.81 19.28 -23.59
CA VAL A 178 -0.49 18.63 -23.56
C VAL A 178 -0.68 17.16 -23.22
N ASN A 179 -1.07 16.36 -24.21
CA ASN A 179 -1.26 14.91 -24.04
C ASN A 179 0.08 14.17 -24.02
N TYR A 180 0.83 14.32 -22.93
CA TYR A 180 2.12 13.67 -22.75
C TYR A 180 2.07 12.64 -21.62
N TYR A 181 2.49 11.41 -21.94
CA TYR A 181 2.61 10.31 -21.00
C TYR A 181 3.82 9.45 -21.36
N THR A 182 4.71 9.18 -20.41
CA THR A 182 5.83 8.25 -20.60
C THR A 182 6.18 7.51 -19.31
N ASN A 183 6.62 6.27 -19.45
CA ASN A 183 7.20 5.45 -18.38
C ASN A 183 8.63 4.98 -18.71
N SER A 184 9.20 5.45 -19.83
CA SER A 184 10.53 5.06 -20.28
C SER A 184 11.59 6.03 -19.73
N VAL A 185 12.50 5.51 -18.91
CA VAL A 185 13.67 6.23 -18.41
C VAL A 185 14.91 5.68 -19.07
N TYR A 186 15.70 6.57 -19.67
CA TYR A 186 17.00 6.20 -20.23
C TYR A 186 18.07 6.15 -19.13
N SER A 187 18.12 7.17 -18.26
CA SER A 187 19.01 7.17 -17.12
C SER A 187 18.45 8.00 -15.95
N LEU A 188 18.79 7.56 -14.74
CA LEU A 188 18.56 8.30 -13.51
C LEU A 188 19.90 8.33 -12.76
N THR A 189 20.51 9.51 -12.65
CA THR A 189 21.78 9.66 -11.94
C THR A 189 21.53 10.41 -10.63
N MET A 190 21.91 9.80 -9.51
CA MET A 190 21.95 10.49 -8.22
C MET A 190 22.94 11.64 -8.32
N ASP A 191 22.54 12.84 -7.95
CA ASP A 191 23.50 13.92 -7.82
C ASP A 191 24.49 13.55 -6.70
N ALA A 192 25.77 13.42 -7.04
CA ALA A 192 26.82 13.10 -6.07
C ALA A 192 26.91 14.12 -4.93
N ASN A 193 26.34 15.32 -5.10
CA ASN A 193 26.35 16.41 -4.13
C ASN A 193 25.00 16.66 -3.45
N SER A 194 23.93 15.91 -3.80
CA SER A 194 22.60 16.06 -3.20
C SER A 194 21.89 14.72 -3.06
N SER A 195 21.59 14.31 -1.83
CA SER A 195 20.85 13.07 -1.54
C SER A 195 19.35 13.12 -1.90
N ASN A 196 18.85 14.29 -2.32
CA ASN A 196 17.42 14.54 -2.52
C ASN A 196 17.13 15.00 -3.95
N THR A 197 18.12 14.92 -4.84
CA THR A 197 17.99 15.34 -6.23
C THR A 197 18.57 14.26 -7.14
N VAL A 198 17.79 13.87 -8.14
CA VAL A 198 18.25 13.00 -9.22
C VAL A 198 18.10 13.71 -10.54
N LYS A 199 19.10 13.52 -11.39
CA LYS A 199 19.04 13.91 -12.80
C LYS A 199 18.36 12.81 -13.58
N LEU A 200 17.21 13.14 -14.14
CA LEU A 200 16.45 12.27 -15.02
C LEU A 200 16.73 12.64 -16.48
N VAL A 201 17.06 11.63 -17.28
CA VAL A 201 17.04 11.72 -18.74
C VAL A 201 15.94 10.82 -19.27
N THR A 202 14.97 11.41 -19.96
CA THR A 202 13.83 10.68 -20.52
C THR A 202 14.03 10.42 -22.00
N GLY A 203 13.55 9.27 -22.46
CA GLY A 203 13.68 8.84 -23.85
C GLY A 203 14.08 7.36 -23.93
N VAL A 204 14.70 7.00 -25.04
CA VAL A 204 15.30 5.68 -25.27
C VAL A 204 16.78 5.88 -25.61
N PRO A 205 17.63 4.84 -25.52
CA PRO A 205 19.02 4.98 -25.96
C PRO A 205 19.12 5.62 -27.34
N HIS A 206 19.89 6.72 -27.44
CA HIS A 206 20.09 7.55 -28.63
C HIS A 206 18.94 8.48 -29.06
N ILE A 207 17.84 8.55 -28.30
CA ILE A 207 16.75 9.51 -28.55
C ILE A 207 16.33 10.16 -27.22
N SER A 208 16.65 11.43 -27.05
CA SER A 208 16.17 12.25 -25.94
C SER A 208 14.96 13.07 -26.37
N ILE A 209 13.99 13.24 -25.47
CA ILE A 209 12.75 13.96 -25.79
C ILE A 209 12.75 15.32 -25.11
N VAL A 210 12.51 16.37 -25.91
CA VAL A 210 12.21 17.72 -25.41
C VAL A 210 10.72 17.79 -25.12
N TYR A 211 10.36 18.11 -23.88
CA TYR A 211 8.96 18.30 -23.50
C TYR A 211 8.45 19.64 -24.02
N PRO A 212 7.16 19.74 -24.40
CA PRO A 212 6.49 21.04 -24.54
C PRO A 212 6.57 21.85 -23.25
N GLU A 213 6.41 23.17 -23.34
CA GLU A 213 6.24 24.02 -22.16
C GLU A 213 5.11 23.49 -21.28
N GLY A 214 5.36 23.42 -19.96
CA GLY A 214 4.32 22.99 -19.03
C GLY A 214 4.86 22.49 -17.70
N THR A 215 3.93 22.17 -16.81
CA THR A 215 4.20 21.48 -15.55
C THR A 215 3.85 20.01 -15.70
N TYR A 216 4.81 19.14 -15.44
CA TYR A 216 4.65 17.70 -15.54
C TYR A 216 4.64 17.09 -14.15
N ASN A 217 3.74 16.13 -13.95
CA ASN A 217 3.74 15.28 -12.77
C ASN A 217 4.68 14.11 -13.02
N TYR A 218 5.37 13.67 -11.98
CA TYR A 218 6.03 12.37 -11.98
C TYR A 218 5.69 11.57 -10.74
N ILE A 219 5.64 10.26 -10.93
CA ILE A 219 5.49 9.25 -9.90
C ILE A 219 6.74 8.37 -9.97
N LEU A 220 7.50 8.34 -8.88
CA LEU A 220 8.69 7.55 -8.70
C LEU A 220 8.35 6.31 -7.86
N GLU A 221 8.56 5.12 -8.41
CA GLU A 221 8.52 3.86 -7.67
C GLU A 221 9.96 3.37 -7.46
N TYR A 222 10.36 3.16 -6.20
CA TYR A 222 11.76 3.00 -5.83
C TYR A 222 11.98 2.03 -4.66
N LEU A 223 13.20 1.54 -4.53
CA LEU A 223 13.71 0.78 -3.39
C LEU A 223 14.38 1.72 -2.39
N LYS A 224 14.20 1.47 -1.09
CA LYS A 224 14.87 2.17 0.02
C LYS A 224 15.75 1.19 0.78
#